data_AF-A0A933H0S0-F1
#
_entry.id   AF-A0A933H0S0-F1
#
_cell.length_a   1.000
_cell.length_b   1.000
_cell.length_c   1.000
_cell.angle_alpha   90.00
_cell.angle_beta   90.00
_cell.angle_gamma   90.00
#
_symmetry.space_group_name_H-M   'P 1'
#
loop_
_entity.id
_entity.type
_entity.pdbx_description
1 polymer ?
#
loop_
_entity_poly.entity_id
_entity_poly.type
_entity_poly.pdbx_seq_one_letter_code
_entity_poly.pdbx_strand_id
1 'polypeptide(L)'
;MTTPNGSILGSAIESDLVERGSRVQGGKLLEQAGATFEIARQHKESLEGVLPQGLLEEGEAARQEVEAGIQSRENVAAETKDAKREQDSALKSGRRWGRQVVALARMVIAVGLSVPDALTKLGRSWRKVSTALEAFARAIGLLKENAEKFKAFPLYNMVVNEGETLAARLALVDATQEAKRISELPEAVRRYYLAKGKLLAVVRIVTEAGRAAFAGDRKTAKRFTLSILQRRGRKGKDEAPSTPEPQPNPV
;
A
#
# COMPACT_ATOMS: atom_id res chain seq x y z
N MET A 1 21.34 24.17 -28.25
CA MET A 1 19.86 24.26 -28.25
C MET A 1 19.36 23.55 -27.01
N THR A 2 19.34 24.26 -25.90
CA THR A 2 18.87 23.79 -24.57
C THR A 2 17.47 24.32 -24.39
N THR A 3 16.47 23.45 -24.22
CA THR A 3 15.17 23.84 -23.69
C THR A 3 15.35 24.22 -22.22
N PRO A 4 15.15 25.48 -21.82
CA PRO A 4 15.18 25.85 -20.41
C PRO A 4 13.83 25.43 -19.80
N ASN A 5 13.84 24.72 -18.68
CA ASN A 5 12.67 24.37 -17.86
C ASN A 5 11.81 23.16 -18.27
N GLY A 6 12.37 22.18 -19.00
CA GLY A 6 11.75 20.86 -19.05
C GLY A 6 12.05 20.07 -17.77
N SER A 7 11.03 19.74 -16.97
CA SER A 7 11.18 18.78 -15.86
C SER A 7 11.85 17.50 -16.37
N ILE A 8 12.87 17.02 -15.66
CA ILE A 8 13.65 15.83 -16.05
C ILE A 8 12.73 14.60 -16.08
N LEU A 9 11.63 14.64 -15.33
CA LEU A 9 10.66 13.56 -15.20
C LEU A 9 9.53 13.55 -16.24
N GLY A 10 9.50 14.47 -17.22
CA GLY A 10 8.60 14.43 -18.39
C GLY A 10 7.08 14.51 -18.12
N SER A 11 6.32 15.15 -19.02
CA SER A 11 4.85 15.30 -18.87
C SER A 11 4.05 14.03 -19.17
N ALA A 12 4.62 13.06 -19.90
CA ALA A 12 3.97 11.78 -20.22
C ALA A 12 3.85 10.80 -19.04
N ILE A 13 4.29 11.21 -17.84
CA ILE A 13 4.40 10.37 -16.63
C ILE A 13 3.48 10.92 -15.51
N GLU A 14 2.71 11.98 -15.75
CA GLU A 14 1.95 12.61 -14.66
C GLU A 14 0.96 11.66 -13.98
N SER A 15 0.19 10.86 -14.73
CA SER A 15 -0.76 9.92 -14.11
C SER A 15 -0.06 8.79 -13.35
N ASP A 16 1.05 8.27 -13.88
CA ASP A 16 1.89 7.25 -13.21
C ASP A 16 2.57 7.82 -11.96
N LEU A 17 3.01 9.09 -11.98
CA LEU A 17 3.56 9.77 -10.80
C LEU A 17 2.47 9.99 -9.75
N VAL A 18 1.28 10.44 -10.14
CA VAL A 18 0.15 10.58 -9.21
C VAL A 18 -0.22 9.22 -8.60
N GLU A 19 -0.27 8.16 -9.42
CA GLU A 19 -0.53 6.79 -8.95
C GLU A 19 0.51 6.35 -7.92
N ARG A 20 1.80 6.44 -8.28
CA ARG A 20 2.91 6.08 -7.39
C ARG A 20 2.93 6.91 -6.11
N GLY A 21 2.66 8.20 -6.22
CA GLY A 21 2.59 9.13 -5.09
C GLY A 21 1.42 8.83 -4.14
N SER A 22 0.27 8.41 -4.66
CA SER A 22 -0.89 8.02 -3.84
C SER A 22 -0.61 6.81 -2.94
N ARG A 23 0.33 5.93 -3.34
CA ARG A 23 0.66 4.67 -2.65
C ARG A 23 1.63 4.81 -1.48
N VAL A 24 2.31 5.94 -1.36
CA VAL A 24 3.34 6.17 -0.32
C VAL A 24 2.83 7.15 0.71
N GLN A 25 3.17 6.99 2.00
CA GLN A 25 2.80 7.98 3.02
C GLN A 25 3.72 9.20 2.95
N GLY A 26 3.16 10.42 2.92
CA GLY A 26 3.93 11.66 2.81
C GLY A 26 5.03 11.79 3.87
N GLY A 27 4.70 11.57 5.15
CA GLY A 27 5.66 11.70 6.24
C GLY A 27 6.86 10.74 6.13
N LYS A 28 6.63 9.47 5.77
CA LYS A 28 7.72 8.50 5.54
C LYS A 28 8.56 8.86 4.33
N LEU A 29 7.94 9.42 3.30
CA LEU A 29 8.64 9.85 2.10
C LEU A 29 9.55 11.05 2.39
N LEU A 30 9.10 12.02 3.19
CA LEU A 30 9.94 13.13 3.64
C LEU A 30 11.12 12.65 4.48
N GLU A 31 10.89 11.73 5.42
CA GLU A 31 11.97 11.15 6.24
C GLU A 31 13.01 10.43 5.37
N GLN A 32 12.55 9.58 4.44
CA GLN A 32 13.43 8.91 3.49
C GLN A 32 14.18 9.89 2.58
N ALA A 33 13.48 10.91 2.05
CA ALA A 33 14.08 11.91 1.18
C ALA A 33 15.17 12.70 1.90
N GLY A 34 14.92 13.16 3.13
CA GLY A 34 15.90 13.84 3.96
C GLY A 34 17.17 13.01 4.17
N ALA A 35 17.01 11.73 4.54
CA ALA A 35 18.14 10.83 4.70
C ALA A 35 18.90 10.58 3.37
N THR A 36 18.18 10.40 2.27
CA THR A 36 18.78 10.09 0.96
C THR A 36 19.55 11.29 0.40
N PHE A 37 18.97 12.49 0.49
CA PHE A 37 19.58 13.73 0.01
C PHE A 37 20.77 14.15 0.86
N GLU A 38 20.71 13.91 2.17
CA GLU A 38 21.85 14.16 3.06
C GLU A 38 23.05 13.28 2.69
N ILE A 39 22.83 11.97 2.46
CA ILE A 39 23.89 11.07 2.00
C ILE A 39 24.40 11.50 0.62
N ALA A 40 23.52 11.91 -0.29
CA ALA A 40 23.92 12.37 -1.62
C ALA A 40 24.82 13.62 -1.57
N ARG A 41 24.52 14.58 -0.68
CA ARG A 41 25.36 15.78 -0.46
C ARG A 41 26.75 15.42 0.07
N GLN A 42 26.82 14.50 1.04
CA GLN A 42 28.08 14.02 1.61
C GLN A 42 28.99 13.37 0.55
N HIS A 43 28.41 12.87 -0.53
CA HIS A 43 29.11 12.16 -1.61
C HIS A 43 28.93 12.83 -2.97
N LYS A 44 28.74 14.16 -2.99
CA LYS A 44 28.40 14.91 -4.22
C LYS A 44 29.38 14.65 -5.36
N GLU A 45 30.68 14.71 -5.09
CA GLU A 45 31.75 14.50 -6.09
C GLU A 45 31.66 13.12 -6.75
N SER A 46 31.33 12.08 -5.98
CA SER A 46 31.18 10.72 -6.49
C SER A 46 29.90 10.52 -7.32
N LEU A 47 28.95 11.44 -7.21
CA LEU A 47 27.64 11.38 -7.88
C LEU A 47 27.53 12.34 -9.07
N GLU A 48 28.39 13.35 -9.18
CA GLU A 48 28.35 14.39 -10.25
C GLU A 48 28.45 13.82 -11.68
N GLY A 49 28.99 12.61 -11.86
CA GLY A 49 29.04 11.91 -13.15
C GLY A 49 27.96 10.85 -13.38
N VAL A 50 27.11 10.56 -12.39
CA VAL A 50 26.10 9.48 -12.44
C VAL A 50 24.68 10.05 -12.37
N LEU A 51 24.49 11.16 -11.65
CA LEU A 51 23.21 11.82 -11.54
C LEU A 51 22.97 12.80 -12.68
N PRO A 52 21.74 12.83 -13.24
CA PRO A 52 21.32 13.92 -14.11
C PRO A 52 21.49 15.28 -13.42
N GLN A 53 21.98 16.26 -14.17
CA GLN A 53 22.13 17.63 -13.69
C GLN A 53 20.76 18.22 -13.31
N GLY A 54 20.64 18.84 -12.13
CA GLY A 54 19.39 19.45 -11.66
C GLY A 54 18.45 18.51 -10.91
N LEU A 55 18.75 17.20 -10.84
CA LEU A 55 17.84 16.22 -10.24
C LEU A 55 17.67 16.42 -8.72
N LEU A 56 18.72 16.82 -8.01
CA LEU A 56 18.64 17.05 -6.56
C LEU A 56 17.83 18.31 -6.25
N GLU A 57 17.97 19.35 -7.08
CA GLU A 57 17.19 20.58 -7.00
C GLU A 57 15.70 20.31 -7.27
N GLU A 58 15.38 19.51 -8.31
CA GLU A 58 14.01 19.07 -8.60
C GLU A 58 13.44 18.22 -7.44
N GLY A 59 14.27 17.38 -6.82
CA GLY A 59 13.93 16.59 -5.64
C GLY A 59 13.60 17.44 -4.42
N GLU A 60 14.39 18.48 -4.14
CA GLU A 60 14.14 19.40 -3.01
C GLU A 60 12.90 20.27 -3.24
N ALA A 61 12.66 20.73 -4.48
CA ALA A 61 11.41 21.41 -4.81
C ALA A 61 10.18 20.51 -4.56
N ALA A 62 10.23 19.26 -5.03
CA ALA A 62 9.16 18.29 -4.77
C ALA A 62 9.00 17.99 -3.28
N ARG A 63 10.09 17.95 -2.51
CA ARG A 63 10.06 17.77 -1.05
C ARG A 63 9.32 18.91 -0.35
N GLN A 64 9.58 20.16 -0.71
CA GLN A 64 8.89 21.33 -0.17
C GLN A 64 7.38 21.29 -0.47
N GLU A 65 7.01 20.91 -1.70
CA GLU A 65 5.60 20.74 -2.08
C GLU A 65 4.90 19.65 -1.26
N VAL A 66 5.58 18.52 -1.01
CA VAL A 66 5.04 17.45 -0.15
C VAL A 66 4.91 17.90 1.30
N GLU A 67 5.91 18.62 1.83
CA GLU A 67 5.88 19.16 3.19
C GLU A 67 4.73 20.15 3.40
N ALA A 68 4.55 21.09 2.47
CA ALA A 68 3.40 21.99 2.46
C ALA A 68 2.07 21.21 2.34
N GLY A 69 2.04 20.18 1.49
CA GLY A 69 0.86 19.36 1.25
C GLY A 69 0.39 18.57 2.48
N ILE A 70 1.29 18.12 3.35
CA ILE A 70 0.95 17.40 4.60
C ILE A 70 0.26 18.34 5.62
N GLN A 71 0.51 19.64 5.56
CA GLN A 71 -0.14 20.60 6.46
C GLN A 71 -1.63 20.82 6.09
N SER A 72 -2.05 20.42 4.89
CA SER A 72 -3.46 20.49 4.48
C SER A 72 -4.28 19.34 5.09
N ARG A 73 -5.30 19.70 5.88
CA ARG A 73 -6.26 18.75 6.46
C ARG A 73 -7.00 17.94 5.40
N GLU A 74 -7.24 18.52 4.22
CA GLU A 74 -7.90 17.84 3.10
C GLU A 74 -7.03 16.70 2.56
N ASN A 75 -5.74 16.95 2.35
CA ASN A 75 -4.79 15.94 1.87
C ASN A 75 -4.59 14.81 2.90
N VAL A 76 -4.50 15.15 4.19
CA VAL A 76 -4.39 14.15 5.28
C VAL A 76 -5.68 13.33 5.42
N ALA A 77 -6.84 13.96 5.25
CA ALA A 77 -8.12 13.27 5.27
C ALA A 77 -8.30 12.34 4.06
N ALA A 78 -7.90 12.76 2.86
CA ALA A 78 -7.88 11.92 1.67
C ALA A 78 -6.96 10.70 1.84
N GLU A 79 -5.75 10.88 2.40
CA GLU A 79 -4.84 9.77 2.72
C GLU A 79 -5.46 8.77 3.73
N THR A 80 -6.30 9.24 4.65
CA THR A 80 -6.87 8.42 5.74
C THR A 80 -8.22 7.77 5.39
N LYS A 81 -9.07 8.44 4.60
CA LYS A 81 -10.49 8.08 4.39
C LYS A 81 -10.69 7.14 3.21
N ASP A 82 -9.90 7.29 2.15
CA ASP A 82 -10.27 6.75 0.84
C ASP A 82 -9.82 5.30 0.62
N ALA A 83 -8.84 4.81 1.38
CA ALA A 83 -8.38 3.42 1.32
C ALA A 83 -9.24 2.45 2.14
N LYS A 84 -9.86 2.92 3.22
CA LYS A 84 -10.29 2.02 4.31
C LYS A 84 -11.77 1.68 4.31
N ARG A 85 -12.66 2.62 3.94
CA ARG A 85 -14.11 2.45 4.14
C ARG A 85 -14.74 1.42 3.21
N GLU A 86 -14.46 1.50 1.91
CA GLU A 86 -15.01 0.56 0.93
C GLU A 86 -14.39 -0.83 1.04
N GLN A 87 -13.09 -0.87 1.31
CA GLN A 87 -12.35 -2.11 1.56
C GLN A 87 -12.89 -2.82 2.81
N ASP A 88 -13.09 -2.09 3.91
CA ASP A 88 -13.69 -2.63 5.13
C ASP A 88 -15.15 -3.08 4.92
N SER A 89 -15.93 -2.34 4.12
CA SER A 89 -17.31 -2.71 3.79
C SER A 89 -17.37 -4.00 2.97
N ALA A 90 -16.57 -4.09 1.92
CA ALA A 90 -16.50 -5.28 1.06
C ALA A 90 -15.97 -6.51 1.81
N LEU A 91 -14.95 -6.34 2.68
CA LEU A 91 -14.45 -7.41 3.54
C LEU A 91 -15.48 -7.84 4.60
N LYS A 92 -16.29 -6.92 5.15
CA LYS A 92 -17.39 -7.24 6.07
C LYS A 92 -18.48 -8.06 5.39
N SER A 93 -18.92 -7.67 4.19
CA SER A 93 -19.86 -8.45 3.38
C SER A 93 -19.29 -9.81 3.04
N GLY A 94 -18.01 -9.86 2.68
CA GLY A 94 -17.28 -11.09 2.48
C GLY A 94 -17.39 -12.05 3.65
N ARG A 95 -17.03 -11.61 4.86
CA ARG A 95 -17.14 -12.45 6.08
C ARG A 95 -18.56 -12.98 6.33
N ARG A 96 -19.59 -12.21 5.99
CA ARG A 96 -20.98 -12.66 6.09
C ARG A 96 -21.24 -13.80 5.10
N TRP A 97 -20.82 -13.63 3.85
CA TRP A 97 -20.89 -14.66 2.83
C TRP A 97 -20.16 -15.95 3.22
N GLY A 98 -18.93 -15.84 3.73
CA GLY A 98 -18.18 -16.99 4.23
C GLY A 98 -18.92 -17.80 5.31
N ARG A 99 -19.68 -17.12 6.19
CA ARG A 99 -20.53 -17.80 7.19
C ARG A 99 -21.72 -18.53 6.56
N GLN A 100 -22.31 -17.99 5.49
CA GLN A 100 -23.38 -18.67 4.76
C GLN A 100 -22.86 -19.93 4.06
N VAL A 101 -21.66 -19.88 3.45
CA VAL A 101 -21.02 -21.06 2.85
C VAL A 101 -20.78 -22.15 3.91
N VAL A 102 -20.25 -21.78 5.08
CA VAL A 102 -20.04 -22.72 6.20
C VAL A 102 -21.37 -23.29 6.71
N ALA A 103 -22.42 -22.47 6.80
CA ALA A 103 -23.75 -22.95 7.21
C ALA A 103 -24.31 -23.96 6.20
N LEU A 104 -24.21 -23.66 4.90
CA LEU A 104 -24.62 -24.56 3.84
C LEU A 104 -23.83 -25.89 3.87
N ALA A 105 -22.51 -25.82 4.03
CA ALA A 105 -21.65 -27.01 4.18
C ALA A 105 -22.08 -27.88 5.36
N ARG A 106 -22.46 -27.28 6.50
CA ARG A 106 -22.96 -28.02 7.67
C ARG A 106 -24.30 -28.69 7.42
N MET A 107 -25.20 -28.06 6.66
CA MET A 107 -26.49 -28.67 6.28
C MET A 107 -26.28 -29.91 5.41
N VAL A 108 -25.35 -29.85 4.45
CA VAL A 108 -24.98 -30.99 3.60
C VAL A 108 -24.37 -32.13 4.43
N ILE A 109 -23.50 -31.80 5.38
CA ILE A 109 -22.93 -32.81 6.31
C ILE A 109 -24.02 -33.46 7.17
N ALA A 110 -25.01 -32.68 7.63
CA ALA A 110 -26.09 -33.19 8.48
C ALA A 110 -26.98 -34.23 7.78
N VAL A 111 -27.07 -34.20 6.45
CA VAL A 111 -27.77 -35.23 5.65
C VAL A 111 -26.85 -36.40 5.23
N GLY A 112 -25.65 -36.48 5.80
CA GLY A 112 -24.71 -37.58 5.59
C GLY A 112 -23.82 -37.46 4.35
N LEU A 113 -23.81 -36.30 3.67
CA LEU A 113 -23.00 -36.08 2.48
C LEU A 113 -21.62 -35.49 2.83
N SER A 114 -20.59 -35.92 2.11
CA SER A 114 -19.22 -35.43 2.31
C SER A 114 -19.00 -34.06 1.66
N VAL A 115 -18.38 -33.15 2.40
CA VAL A 115 -18.08 -31.78 1.96
C VAL A 115 -16.58 -31.51 2.12
N PRO A 116 -15.93 -30.84 1.14
CA PRO A 116 -14.53 -30.43 1.28
C PRO A 116 -14.30 -29.58 2.53
N ASP A 117 -13.26 -29.92 3.30
CA ASP A 117 -12.86 -29.25 4.53
C ASP A 117 -12.72 -27.73 4.37
N ALA A 118 -12.24 -27.29 3.21
CA ALA A 118 -12.06 -25.89 2.87
C ALA A 118 -13.37 -25.07 2.95
N LEU A 119 -14.53 -25.68 2.70
CA LEU A 119 -15.84 -25.02 2.79
C LEU A 119 -16.37 -24.89 4.23
N THR A 120 -15.84 -25.68 5.17
CA THR A 120 -16.25 -25.65 6.58
C THR A 120 -15.46 -24.65 7.43
N LYS A 121 -14.35 -24.11 6.89
CA LYS A 121 -13.37 -23.27 7.60
C LYS A 121 -13.20 -21.86 6.99
N LEU A 122 -14.23 -21.33 6.31
CA LEU A 122 -14.17 -20.00 5.70
C LEU A 122 -14.39 -18.86 6.71
N GLY A 123 -13.82 -17.69 6.42
CA GLY A 123 -14.23 -16.41 7.02
C GLY A 123 -13.47 -15.90 8.25
N ARG A 124 -12.46 -16.62 8.78
CA ARG A 124 -11.76 -16.18 10.02
C ARG A 124 -10.56 -15.23 9.80
N SER A 125 -9.97 -15.18 8.61
CA SER A 125 -8.66 -14.50 8.41
C SER A 125 -8.61 -13.45 7.27
N TRP A 126 -9.75 -13.05 6.70
CA TRP A 126 -9.78 -12.08 5.59
C TRP A 126 -9.50 -10.65 6.07
N ARG A 127 -8.21 -10.33 6.16
CA ARG A 127 -7.68 -8.99 6.48
C ARG A 127 -7.21 -8.21 5.24
N LYS A 128 -7.04 -8.90 4.10
CA LYS A 128 -6.56 -8.33 2.84
C LYS A 128 -7.52 -8.72 1.71
N VAL A 129 -7.72 -7.82 0.74
CA VAL A 129 -8.58 -8.04 -0.42
C VAL A 129 -8.07 -9.18 -1.29
N SER A 130 -6.77 -9.25 -1.58
CA SER A 130 -6.18 -10.35 -2.37
C SER A 130 -6.45 -11.72 -1.76
N THR A 131 -6.21 -11.88 -0.45
CA THR A 131 -6.51 -13.12 0.28
C THR A 131 -8.01 -13.44 0.30
N ALA A 132 -8.88 -12.42 0.30
CA ALA A 132 -10.31 -12.63 0.20
C ALA A 132 -10.71 -13.12 -1.21
N LEU A 133 -10.17 -12.52 -2.27
CA LEU A 133 -10.43 -12.90 -3.65
C LEU A 133 -10.01 -14.35 -3.93
N GLU A 134 -8.81 -14.76 -3.52
CA GLU A 134 -8.35 -16.15 -3.64
C GLU A 134 -9.28 -17.13 -2.90
N ALA A 135 -9.69 -16.76 -1.67
CA ALA A 135 -10.59 -17.59 -0.89
C ALA A 135 -11.98 -17.71 -1.54
N PHE A 136 -12.48 -16.66 -2.18
CA PHE A 136 -13.78 -16.65 -2.84
C PHE A 136 -13.74 -17.52 -4.10
N ALA A 137 -12.73 -17.31 -4.96
CA ALA A 137 -12.55 -18.11 -6.17
C ALA A 137 -12.48 -19.60 -5.83
N ARG A 138 -11.69 -19.96 -4.81
CA ARG A 138 -11.56 -21.35 -4.36
C ARG A 138 -12.88 -21.91 -3.84
N ALA A 139 -13.60 -21.17 -2.99
CA ALA A 139 -14.85 -21.65 -2.41
C ALA A 139 -15.98 -21.76 -3.44
N ILE A 140 -16.07 -20.81 -4.38
CA ILE A 140 -17.04 -20.87 -5.50
C ILE A 140 -16.73 -22.06 -6.41
N GLY A 141 -15.45 -22.28 -6.74
CA GLY A 141 -15.01 -23.45 -7.51
C GLY A 141 -15.44 -24.76 -6.85
N LEU A 142 -15.13 -24.93 -5.55
CA LEU A 142 -15.50 -26.13 -4.79
C LEU A 142 -17.02 -26.33 -4.69
N LEU A 143 -17.80 -25.26 -4.54
CA LEU A 143 -19.27 -25.33 -4.55
C LEU A 143 -19.80 -25.81 -5.90
N LYS A 144 -19.25 -25.32 -7.01
CA LYS A 144 -19.63 -25.71 -8.37
C LYS A 144 -19.20 -27.14 -8.71
N GLU A 145 -17.98 -27.53 -8.35
CA GLU A 145 -17.47 -28.90 -8.54
C GLU A 145 -18.31 -29.95 -7.80
N ASN A 146 -18.89 -29.58 -6.66
CA ASN A 146 -19.72 -30.47 -5.85
C ASN A 146 -21.22 -30.18 -6.00
N ALA A 147 -21.65 -29.48 -7.05
CA ALA A 147 -22.99 -28.92 -7.14
C ALA A 147 -24.12 -29.93 -6.91
N GLU A 148 -23.97 -31.17 -7.36
CA GLU A 148 -24.96 -32.24 -7.15
C GLU A 148 -25.29 -32.48 -5.67
N LYS A 149 -24.34 -32.24 -4.77
CA LYS A 149 -24.53 -32.35 -3.32
C LYS A 149 -25.24 -31.14 -2.70
N PHE A 150 -25.17 -29.99 -3.37
CA PHE A 150 -25.63 -28.71 -2.83
C PHE A 150 -26.92 -28.18 -3.48
N LYS A 151 -27.20 -28.52 -4.74
CA LYS A 151 -28.35 -28.01 -5.51
C LYS A 151 -29.72 -28.31 -4.86
N ALA A 152 -29.81 -29.38 -4.07
CA ALA A 152 -31.02 -29.71 -3.31
C ALA A 152 -31.35 -28.69 -2.20
N PHE A 153 -30.37 -27.85 -1.80
CA PHE A 153 -30.54 -26.85 -0.76
C PHE A 153 -30.91 -25.49 -1.37
N PRO A 154 -32.04 -24.86 -0.96
CA PRO A 154 -32.50 -23.59 -1.55
C PRO A 154 -31.47 -22.44 -1.49
N LEU A 155 -30.56 -22.49 -0.51
CA LEU A 155 -29.52 -21.47 -0.33
C LEU A 155 -28.38 -21.57 -1.35
N TYR A 156 -28.20 -22.70 -2.06
CA TYR A 156 -27.05 -22.92 -2.93
C TYR A 156 -26.90 -21.84 -4.00
N ASN A 157 -27.94 -21.62 -4.81
CA ASN A 157 -27.90 -20.64 -5.90
C ASN A 157 -27.68 -19.21 -5.37
N MET A 158 -28.32 -18.88 -4.24
CA MET A 158 -28.14 -17.58 -3.58
C MET A 158 -26.67 -17.38 -3.16
N VAL A 159 -26.07 -18.37 -2.49
CA VAL A 159 -24.70 -18.29 -1.99
C VAL A 159 -23.67 -18.23 -3.12
N VAL A 160 -23.88 -18.98 -4.21
CA VAL A 160 -22.99 -18.92 -5.38
C VAL A 160 -23.07 -17.54 -6.06
N ASN A 161 -24.29 -17.06 -6.34
CA ASN A 161 -24.49 -15.76 -7.01
C ASN A 161 -23.99 -14.58 -6.14
N GLU A 162 -24.24 -14.61 -4.83
CA GLU A 162 -23.72 -13.60 -3.91
C GLU A 162 -22.19 -13.64 -3.86
N GLY A 163 -21.59 -14.83 -3.86
CA GLY A 163 -20.14 -15.01 -3.90
C GLY A 163 -19.49 -14.43 -5.16
N GLU A 164 -20.06 -14.72 -6.33
CA GLU A 164 -19.59 -14.18 -7.61
C GLU A 164 -19.75 -12.67 -7.68
N THR A 165 -20.89 -12.15 -7.22
CA THR A 165 -21.16 -10.70 -7.15
C THR A 165 -20.15 -10.01 -6.25
N LEU A 166 -19.85 -10.58 -5.07
CA LEU A 166 -18.88 -10.02 -4.14
C LEU A 166 -17.44 -10.15 -4.65
N ALA A 167 -17.09 -11.24 -5.33
CA ALA A 167 -15.78 -11.41 -5.96
C ALA A 167 -15.56 -10.39 -7.07
N ALA A 168 -16.54 -10.22 -7.96
CA ALA A 168 -16.53 -9.19 -9.00
C ALA A 168 -16.46 -7.78 -8.39
N ARG A 169 -17.21 -7.52 -7.31
CA ARG A 169 -17.14 -6.23 -6.60
C ARG A 169 -15.79 -6.01 -5.93
N LEU A 170 -15.18 -7.02 -5.32
CA LEU A 170 -13.86 -6.90 -4.70
C LEU A 170 -12.77 -6.68 -5.75
N ALA A 171 -12.83 -7.40 -6.89
CA ALA A 171 -11.92 -7.22 -8.01
C ALA A 171 -12.12 -5.85 -8.67
N LEU A 172 -13.38 -5.42 -8.83
CA LEU A 172 -13.71 -4.09 -9.31
C LEU A 172 -13.21 -3.04 -8.34
N VAL A 173 -13.43 -3.16 -7.04
CA VAL A 173 -12.90 -2.21 -6.03
C VAL A 173 -11.38 -2.15 -6.10
N ASP A 174 -10.69 -3.28 -6.27
CA ASP A 174 -9.23 -3.31 -6.46
C ASP A 174 -8.81 -2.54 -7.73
N ALA A 175 -9.51 -2.75 -8.85
CA ALA A 175 -9.20 -2.13 -10.14
C ALA A 175 -9.67 -0.66 -10.30
N THR A 176 -10.88 -0.32 -9.84
CA THR A 176 -11.46 1.04 -9.90
C THR A 176 -10.89 1.97 -8.84
N GLN A 177 -10.41 1.46 -7.70
CA GLN A 177 -9.66 2.29 -6.77
C GLN A 177 -8.31 2.75 -7.34
N GLU A 178 -7.75 2.07 -8.34
CA GLU A 178 -6.54 2.55 -9.01
C GLU A 178 -6.87 3.64 -10.06
N ALA A 179 -7.92 3.40 -10.88
CA ALA A 179 -8.23 4.27 -12.02
C ALA A 179 -9.12 5.50 -11.68
N LYS A 180 -10.22 5.33 -10.92
CA LYS A 180 -11.14 6.46 -10.59
C LYS A 180 -10.53 7.42 -9.57
N ARG A 181 -9.67 6.91 -8.68
CA ARG A 181 -8.96 7.72 -7.67
C ARG A 181 -7.94 8.68 -8.26
N ILE A 182 -7.62 8.64 -9.53
CA ILE A 182 -6.68 9.62 -10.11
C ILE A 182 -7.45 10.67 -10.89
N SER A 183 -8.49 10.25 -11.63
CA SER A 183 -9.30 11.15 -12.45
C SER A 183 -10.27 12.03 -11.65
N GLU A 184 -10.75 11.59 -10.48
CA GLU A 184 -11.77 12.29 -9.69
C GLU A 184 -11.21 13.04 -8.46
N LEU A 185 -9.88 13.08 -8.27
CA LEU A 185 -9.29 13.82 -7.14
C LEU A 185 -9.50 15.33 -7.27
N PRO A 186 -9.76 16.03 -6.15
CA PRO A 186 -9.58 17.47 -6.09
C PRO A 186 -8.19 17.84 -6.61
N GLU A 187 -8.09 18.94 -7.36
CA GLU A 187 -6.85 19.35 -8.00
C GLU A 187 -5.70 19.50 -6.98
N ALA A 188 -6.00 20.02 -5.79
CA ALA A 188 -5.03 20.13 -4.69
C ALA A 188 -4.46 18.77 -4.25
N VAL A 189 -5.31 17.74 -4.14
CA VAL A 189 -4.90 16.37 -3.76
C VAL A 189 -4.10 15.73 -4.89
N ARG A 190 -4.50 15.95 -6.16
CA ARG A 190 -3.75 15.46 -7.33
C ARG A 190 -2.35 16.07 -7.39
N ARG A 191 -2.22 17.39 -7.22
CA ARG A 191 -0.92 18.08 -7.16
C ARG A 191 -0.06 17.55 -6.02
N TYR A 192 -0.64 17.32 -4.85
CA TYR A 192 0.07 16.71 -3.72
C TYR A 192 0.57 15.30 -4.04
N TYR A 193 -0.26 14.44 -4.65
CA TYR A 193 0.19 13.11 -5.08
C TYR A 193 1.22 13.16 -6.19
N LEU A 194 1.11 14.11 -7.13
CA LEU A 194 2.13 14.34 -8.15
C LEU A 194 3.48 14.71 -7.52
N ALA A 195 3.49 15.63 -6.55
CA ALA A 195 4.69 16.01 -5.82
C ALA A 195 5.33 14.80 -5.10
N LYS A 196 4.51 13.95 -4.47
CA LYS A 196 4.97 12.69 -3.87
C LYS A 196 5.55 11.73 -4.90
N GLY A 197 4.91 11.61 -6.06
CA GLY A 197 5.38 10.79 -7.17
C GLY A 197 6.77 11.23 -7.65
N LYS A 198 6.93 12.53 -7.88
CA LYS A 198 8.22 13.14 -8.28
C LYS A 198 9.29 12.90 -7.24
N LEU A 199 8.99 13.19 -5.98
CA LEU A 199 9.93 12.98 -4.88
C LEU A 199 10.35 11.50 -4.75
N LEU A 200 9.41 10.57 -4.87
CA LEU A 200 9.69 9.14 -4.86
C LEU A 200 10.60 8.71 -6.03
N ALA A 201 10.36 9.24 -7.23
CA ALA A 201 11.19 8.96 -8.40
C ALA A 201 12.62 9.44 -8.19
N VAL A 202 12.81 10.69 -7.73
CA VAL A 202 14.14 11.25 -7.44
C VAL A 202 14.86 10.43 -6.38
N VAL A 203 14.20 10.10 -5.26
CA VAL A 203 14.79 9.28 -4.19
C VAL A 203 15.26 7.92 -4.72
N ARG A 204 14.50 7.28 -5.62
CA ARG A 204 14.90 6.02 -6.25
C ARG A 204 16.12 6.19 -7.15
N ILE A 205 16.12 7.19 -8.01
CA ILE A 205 17.24 7.46 -8.92
C ILE A 205 18.52 7.73 -8.12
N VAL A 206 18.46 8.57 -7.08
CA VAL A 206 19.60 8.86 -6.20
C VAL A 206 20.09 7.61 -5.47
N THR A 207 19.17 6.77 -5.01
CA THR A 207 19.52 5.51 -4.34
C THR A 207 20.25 4.56 -5.28
N GLU A 208 19.74 4.35 -6.49
CA GLU A 208 20.38 3.46 -7.47
C GLU A 208 21.72 4.03 -7.98
N ALA A 209 21.79 5.34 -8.23
CA ALA A 209 23.04 6.01 -8.61
C ALA A 209 24.11 5.88 -7.52
N GLY A 210 23.75 6.08 -6.25
CA GLY A 210 24.66 5.89 -5.12
C GLY A 210 25.14 4.45 -4.98
N ARG A 211 24.26 3.47 -5.18
CA ARG A 211 24.67 2.05 -5.18
C ARG A 211 25.64 1.73 -6.31
N ALA A 212 25.41 2.28 -7.50
CA ALA A 212 26.28 2.10 -8.65
C ALA A 212 27.65 2.76 -8.44
N ALA A 213 27.67 4.01 -7.98
CA ALA A 213 28.91 4.77 -7.73
C ALA A 213 29.80 4.10 -6.68
N PHE A 214 29.21 3.44 -5.67
CA PHE A 214 29.93 2.76 -4.60
C PHE A 214 29.90 1.22 -4.71
N ALA A 215 29.76 0.66 -5.92
CA ALA A 215 29.69 -0.80 -6.10
C ALA A 215 30.91 -1.55 -5.51
N GLY A 216 32.09 -0.91 -5.50
CA GLY A 216 33.31 -1.41 -4.87
C GLY A 216 33.37 -1.25 -3.34
N ASP A 217 32.57 -0.36 -2.76
CA ASP A 217 32.48 -0.12 -1.31
C ASP A 217 31.09 -0.51 -0.79
N ARG A 218 30.97 -1.78 -0.42
CA ARG A 218 29.72 -2.34 0.12
C ARG A 218 29.20 -1.60 1.35
N LYS A 219 30.06 -0.96 2.15
CA LYS A 219 29.64 -0.25 3.37
C LYS A 219 28.91 1.04 2.99
N THR A 220 29.47 1.79 2.05
CA THR A 220 28.87 3.05 1.57
C THR A 220 27.65 2.80 0.69
N ALA A 221 27.70 1.81 -0.21
CA ALA A 221 26.54 1.44 -1.04
C ALA A 221 25.31 1.04 -0.21
N LYS A 222 25.50 0.38 0.95
CA LYS A 222 24.41 0.00 1.86
C LYS A 222 23.67 1.20 2.48
N ARG A 223 24.31 2.38 2.56
CA ARG A 223 23.68 3.61 3.08
C ARG A 223 22.59 4.11 2.12
N PHE A 224 22.77 3.90 0.82
CA PHE A 224 21.76 4.16 -0.20
C PHE A 224 20.71 3.03 -0.20
N THR A 225 19.73 3.12 0.69
CA THR A 225 18.65 2.15 0.81
C THR A 225 17.31 2.81 1.08
N LEU A 226 16.23 2.21 0.57
CA LEU A 226 14.83 2.65 0.76
C LEU A 226 14.22 2.11 2.07
N SER A 227 15.05 1.87 3.07
CA SER A 227 14.67 1.12 4.28
C SER A 227 13.57 1.81 5.10
N ILE A 228 13.50 3.15 5.10
CA ILE A 228 12.48 3.92 5.83
C ILE A 228 11.11 3.73 5.16
N LEU A 229 11.06 3.79 3.83
CA LEU A 229 9.85 3.49 3.06
C LEU A 229 9.38 2.04 3.25
N GLN A 230 10.33 1.10 3.35
CA GLN A 230 10.05 -0.33 3.49
C GLN A 230 9.75 -0.76 4.93
N ARG A 231 9.97 0.13 5.92
CA ARG A 231 9.76 -0.18 7.34
C ARG A 231 8.27 -0.38 7.60
N ARG A 232 7.85 -1.64 7.79
CA ARG A 232 6.56 -1.98 8.40
C ARG A 232 6.61 -1.47 9.84
N GLY A 233 5.65 -0.62 10.21
CA GLY A 233 5.62 0.03 11.52
C GLY A 233 5.82 -1.00 12.63
N ARG A 234 6.99 -0.96 13.28
CA ARG A 234 7.16 -1.59 14.59
C ARG A 234 6.32 -0.69 15.50
N LYS A 235 5.21 -1.20 16.05
CA LYS A 235 4.53 -0.52 17.16
C LYS A 235 5.62 -0.23 18.18
N GLY A 236 5.94 1.05 18.39
CA GLY A 236 6.71 1.46 19.54
C GLY A 236 5.98 0.92 20.75
N LYS A 237 6.62 -0.02 21.46
CA LYS A 237 6.38 -0.13 22.89
C LYS A 237 7.02 1.14 23.41
N ASP A 238 6.21 2.08 23.89
CA ASP A 238 6.72 3.20 24.66
C ASP A 238 7.64 2.63 25.73
N GLU A 239 8.91 2.98 25.62
CA GLU A 239 9.89 2.79 26.66
C GLU A 239 9.42 3.70 27.79
N ALA A 240 8.81 3.09 28.82
CA ALA A 240 8.34 3.82 29.98
C ALA A 240 9.53 4.63 30.55
N PRO A 241 9.33 5.90 30.93
CA PRO A 241 10.38 6.69 31.53
C PRO A 241 10.88 5.95 32.78
N SER A 242 12.16 5.61 32.78
CA SER A 242 12.85 5.03 33.93
C SER A 242 12.64 5.94 35.14
N THR A 243 11.92 5.42 36.13
CA THR A 243 11.74 6.07 37.43
C THR A 243 13.14 6.28 38.05
N PRO A 244 13.49 7.49 38.49
CA PRO A 244 14.77 7.71 39.15
C PRO A 244 14.82 6.92 40.47
N GLU A 245 15.91 6.18 40.67
CA GLU A 245 16.19 5.48 41.93
C GLU A 245 16.23 6.48 43.10
N PRO A 246 15.63 6.16 44.26
CA PRO A 246 15.74 6.97 45.46
C PRO A 246 17.19 6.95 45.96
N GLN A 247 17.80 8.13 46.09
CA GLN A 247 19.11 8.28 46.71
C GLN A 247 19.06 7.84 48.18
N PRO A 248 20.07 7.10 48.68
CA PRO A 248 20.18 6.78 50.09
C PRO A 248 20.50 8.04 50.90
N ASN A 249 19.72 8.30 51.94
CA ASN A 249 19.97 9.39 52.88
C ASN A 249 21.35 9.22 53.55
N PRO A 250 22.15 10.30 53.70
CA PRO A 250 23.33 10.27 54.53
C PRO A 250 22.93 10.22 56.02
N VAL A 251 23.70 9.44 56.79
CA VAL A 251 23.65 9.30 58.25
C VAL A 251 24.16 10.57 58.93
#